data_AF-A0A6G2JVD2-F1
#
_entry.id   AF-A0A6G2JVD2-F1
#
_cell.length_a   1.000
_cell.length_b   1.000
_cell.length_c   1.000
_cell.angle_alpha   90.00
_cell.angle_beta   90.00
_cell.angle_gamma   90.00
#
_symmetry.space_group_name_H-M   'P 1'
#
loop_
_entity.id
_entity.type
_entity.pdbx_description
1 polymer ?
#
loop_
_entity_poly.entity_id
_entity_poly.type
_entity_poly.pdbx_seq_one_letter_code
_entity_poly.pdbx_strand_id
1 'polypeptide(L)'
;MVSFSGGRSSAALTFMAAEEGLLDAGRGDIVLFANTSAEHPGTYEFAAECKRRIETEFGLPFFWLEFTTVEDAWRGEYWRKLSYRLVKPIPIEDDPEGFRSTGELFEDLVSLQGMLPNVHSRTCTAKLKLYPSHLLLSEWLGGTEGPAHSGHYWSVSDDGTRGGGSCQPRSSRKPLCARTRNRITRISNPQG
;
A
#
# COMPACT_ATOMS: atom_id res chain seq x y z
N MET A 1 -15.78 -0.97 0.99
CA MET A 1 -14.59 -0.42 1.69
C MET A 1 -15.02 0.22 3.00
N VAL A 2 -14.32 -0.11 4.09
CA VAL A 2 -14.39 0.62 5.36
C VAL A 2 -13.16 1.51 5.53
N SER A 3 -13.37 2.82 5.68
CA SER A 3 -12.29 3.75 6.05
C SER A 3 -12.10 3.74 7.56
N PHE A 4 -10.98 3.16 8.00
CA PHE A 4 -10.60 3.03 9.40
C PHE A 4 -9.63 4.15 9.77
N SER A 5 -9.92 4.92 10.82
CA SER A 5 -9.11 6.09 11.19
C SER A 5 -8.16 5.84 12.37
N GLY A 6 -8.10 4.63 12.91
CA GLY A 6 -7.33 4.35 14.14
C GLY A 6 -8.02 4.82 15.43
N GLY A 7 -9.31 5.18 15.37
CA GLY A 7 -10.09 5.59 16.53
C GLY A 7 -10.99 4.47 17.06
N ARG A 8 -11.40 4.60 18.33
CA ARG A 8 -12.34 3.66 18.98
C ARG A 8 -13.66 3.51 18.22
N SER A 9 -14.22 4.62 17.73
CA SER A 9 -15.50 4.61 17.00
C SER A 9 -15.38 3.93 15.63
N SER A 10 -14.30 4.20 14.88
CA SER A 10 -14.07 3.50 13.61
C SER A 10 -13.82 2.01 13.83
N ALA A 11 -13.10 1.64 14.90
CA ALA A 11 -12.89 0.25 15.24
C ALA A 11 -14.19 -0.45 15.61
N ALA A 12 -14.98 0.11 16.52
CA ALA A 12 -16.26 -0.47 16.91
C ALA A 12 -17.16 -0.71 15.68
N LEU A 13 -17.25 0.26 14.76
CA LEU A 13 -18.02 0.11 13.52
C LEU A 13 -17.47 -1.02 12.64
N THR A 14 -16.15 -1.08 12.43
CA THR A 14 -15.54 -2.13 11.61
C THR A 14 -15.77 -3.52 12.18
N PHE A 15 -15.57 -3.71 13.49
CA PHE A 15 -15.76 -5.00 14.14
C PHE A 15 -17.23 -5.42 14.11
N MET A 16 -18.17 -4.53 14.46
CA MET A 16 -19.60 -4.84 14.38
C MET A 16 -20.02 -5.21 12.95
N ALA A 17 -19.54 -4.49 11.93
CA ALA A 17 -19.84 -4.80 10.54
C ALA A 17 -19.25 -6.16 10.09
N ALA A 18 -18.08 -6.54 10.62
CA ALA A 18 -17.47 -7.84 10.34
C ALA A 18 -18.22 -8.99 11.04
N GLU A 19 -18.58 -8.81 12.32
CA GLU A 19 -19.33 -9.79 13.13
C GLU A 19 -20.72 -10.08 12.57
N GLU A 20 -21.41 -9.05 12.07
CA GLU A 20 -22.73 -9.16 11.45
C GLU A 20 -22.66 -9.66 9.98
N GLY A 21 -21.47 -9.99 9.46
CA GLY A 21 -21.30 -10.48 8.09
C GLY A 21 -21.61 -9.43 7.01
N LEU A 22 -21.56 -8.15 7.34
CA LEU A 22 -21.80 -7.06 6.39
C LEU A 22 -20.59 -6.83 5.48
N LEU A 23 -19.41 -7.30 5.88
CA LEU A 23 -18.17 -7.23 5.11
C LEU A 23 -17.81 -8.62 4.55
N ASP A 24 -17.47 -8.67 3.27
CA ASP A 24 -17.14 -9.93 2.58
C ASP A 24 -15.88 -9.79 1.72
N ALA A 25 -14.84 -10.53 2.09
CA ALA A 25 -13.58 -10.57 1.33
C ALA A 25 -13.77 -11.12 -0.09
N GLY A 26 -14.67 -12.09 -0.30
CA GLY A 26 -14.98 -12.66 -1.61
C GLY A 26 -15.70 -11.69 -2.55
N ARG A 27 -16.46 -10.74 -1.98
CA ARG A 27 -17.02 -9.59 -2.72
C ARG A 27 -15.97 -8.53 -3.06
N GLY A 28 -14.80 -8.58 -2.42
CA GLY A 28 -13.74 -7.59 -2.53
C GLY A 28 -13.83 -6.47 -1.50
N ASP A 29 -14.52 -6.66 -0.38
CA ASP A 29 -14.47 -5.67 0.71
C ASP A 29 -13.13 -5.66 1.42
N ILE A 30 -12.70 -4.46 1.75
CA ILE A 30 -11.43 -4.19 2.42
C ILE A 30 -11.61 -3.17 3.53
N VAL A 31 -10.75 -3.26 4.53
CA VAL A 31 -10.54 -2.23 5.55
C VAL A 31 -9.29 -1.45 5.19
N LEU A 32 -9.33 -0.13 5.34
CA LEU A 32 -8.24 0.75 4.94
C LEU A 32 -7.91 1.76 6.02
N PHE A 33 -6.65 1.78 6.46
CA PHE A 33 -6.09 2.83 7.30
C PHE A 33 -5.17 3.74 6.47
N ALA A 34 -5.61 4.98 6.24
CA ALA A 34 -4.82 5.99 5.54
C ALA A 34 -3.94 6.76 6.54
N ASN A 35 -2.68 6.36 6.63
CA ASN A 35 -1.68 7.00 7.47
C ASN A 35 -1.35 8.40 6.93
N THR A 36 -1.22 9.36 7.86
CA THR A 36 -0.85 10.75 7.56
C THR A 36 0.53 11.13 8.10
N SER A 37 1.26 10.20 8.71
CA SER A 37 2.48 10.42 9.52
C SER A 37 2.34 11.41 10.66
N ALA A 38 1.12 11.78 11.05
CA ALA A 38 0.84 12.72 12.13
C ALA A 38 -0.10 12.13 13.19
N GLU A 39 -0.24 10.79 13.20
CA GLU A 39 -1.08 10.10 14.18
C GLU A 39 -0.30 9.90 15.49
N HIS A 40 -1.02 9.76 16.59
CA HIS A 40 -0.40 9.51 17.90
C HIS A 40 0.24 8.10 17.92
N PRO A 41 1.37 7.85 18.60
CA PRO A 41 1.99 6.52 18.67
C PRO A 41 1.02 5.39 19.09
N GLY A 42 0.20 5.64 20.11
CA GLY A 42 -0.83 4.70 20.54
C GLY A 42 -1.93 4.42 19.50
N THR A 43 -2.13 5.30 18.51
CA THR A 43 -3.03 5.06 17.38
C THR A 43 -2.43 4.01 16.43
N TYR A 44 -1.12 4.02 16.21
CA TYR A 44 -0.46 3.01 15.40
C TYR A 44 -0.51 1.63 16.06
N GLU A 45 -0.20 1.56 17.36
CA GLU A 45 -0.31 0.31 18.13
C GLU A 45 -1.75 -0.25 18.08
N PHE A 46 -2.73 0.62 18.32
CA PHE A 46 -4.14 0.23 18.27
C PHE A 46 -4.59 -0.21 16.88
N ALA A 47 -4.20 0.51 15.83
CA ALA A 47 -4.53 0.16 14.45
C ALA A 47 -3.87 -1.16 14.03
N ALA A 48 -2.65 -1.43 14.50
CA ALA A 48 -1.91 -2.65 14.20
C ALA A 48 -2.60 -3.87 14.83
N GLU A 49 -3.03 -3.74 16.09
CA GLU A 49 -3.80 -4.77 16.77
C GLU A 49 -5.17 -5.00 16.10
N CYS A 50 -5.87 -3.92 15.72
CA CYS A 50 -7.13 -4.04 14.98
C CYS A 50 -6.92 -4.75 13.64
N LYS A 51 -5.86 -4.41 12.89
CA LYS A 51 -5.49 -5.09 11.65
C LYS A 51 -5.29 -6.59 11.86
N ARG A 52 -4.45 -6.95 12.84
CA ARG A 52 -4.18 -8.34 13.18
C ARG A 52 -5.47 -9.11 13.43
N ARG A 53 -6.35 -8.58 14.27
CA ARG A 53 -7.63 -9.22 14.62
C ARG A 53 -8.57 -9.33 13.43
N ILE A 54 -8.75 -8.26 12.66
CA ILE A 54 -9.63 -8.28 11.47
C ILE A 54 -9.18 -9.34 10.45
N GLU A 55 -7.88 -9.44 10.21
CA GLU A 55 -7.33 -10.42 9.28
C GLU A 55 -7.43 -11.85 9.83
N THR A 56 -7.13 -12.08 11.11
CA THR A 56 -7.15 -13.44 11.69
C THR A 56 -8.54 -13.96 12.04
N GLU A 57 -9.44 -13.10 12.50
CA GLU A 57 -10.77 -13.48 13.00
C GLU A 57 -11.80 -13.51 11.86
N PHE A 58 -11.68 -12.62 10.86
CA PHE A 58 -12.68 -12.44 9.80
C PHE A 58 -12.13 -12.67 8.38
N GLY A 59 -10.81 -12.84 8.20
CA GLY A 59 -10.21 -13.03 6.88
C GLY A 59 -10.33 -11.82 5.95
N LEU A 60 -10.63 -10.63 6.48
CA LEU A 60 -10.83 -9.41 5.69
C LEU A 60 -9.48 -8.72 5.43
N PRO A 61 -9.15 -8.36 4.17
CA PRO A 61 -7.94 -7.60 3.87
C PRO A 61 -7.95 -6.24 4.59
N PHE A 62 -6.89 -5.94 5.32
CA PHE A 62 -6.72 -4.66 6.00
C PHE A 62 -5.43 -3.98 5.52
N PHE A 63 -5.58 -2.98 4.68
CA PHE A 63 -4.45 -2.24 4.13
C PHE A 63 -4.08 -1.01 4.96
N TRP A 64 -2.78 -0.78 5.07
CA TRP A 64 -2.21 0.48 5.52
C TRP A 64 -1.67 1.22 4.32
N LEU A 65 -2.05 2.47 4.21
CA LEU A 65 -1.87 3.27 3.02
C LEU A 65 -1.19 4.59 3.34
N GLU A 66 -0.22 4.94 2.53
CA GLU A 66 0.44 6.24 2.59
C GLU A 66 0.32 6.98 1.27
N PHE A 67 0.18 8.30 1.39
CA PHE A 67 0.35 9.20 0.27
C PHE A 67 1.79 9.17 -0.24
N THR A 68 1.94 9.13 -1.56
CA THR A 68 3.23 9.34 -2.23
C THR A 68 3.04 10.09 -3.55
N THR A 69 4.14 10.49 -4.17
CA THR A 69 4.13 11.04 -5.53
C THR A 69 5.05 10.24 -6.42
N VAL A 70 4.63 10.02 -7.66
CA VAL A 70 5.48 9.44 -8.71
C VAL A 70 5.80 10.52 -9.73
N GLU A 71 7.04 10.53 -10.21
CA GLU A 71 7.42 11.38 -11.33
C GLU A 71 7.01 10.69 -12.63
N ASP A 72 6.31 11.42 -13.49
CA ASP A 72 5.93 10.94 -14.82
C ASP A 72 6.38 11.97 -15.86
N ALA A 73 6.82 11.49 -17.01
CA ALA A 73 7.29 12.30 -18.11
C ALA A 73 6.23 12.30 -19.20
N TRP A 74 5.38 13.33 -19.22
CA TRP A 74 4.37 13.48 -20.24
C TRP A 74 4.77 14.60 -21.21
N ARG A 75 4.86 14.27 -22.51
CA ARG A 75 5.30 15.19 -23.58
C ARG A 75 6.65 15.87 -23.34
N GLY A 76 7.57 15.21 -22.62
CA GLY A 76 8.91 15.74 -22.34
C GLY A 76 8.98 16.68 -21.14
N GLU A 77 7.88 16.89 -20.42
CA GLU A 77 7.84 17.63 -19.16
C GLU A 77 7.67 16.64 -17.99
N TYR A 78 8.48 16.83 -16.94
CA TYR A 78 8.38 16.06 -15.71
C TYR A 78 7.31 16.67 -14.81
N TRP A 79 6.36 15.85 -14.37
CA TRP A 79 5.34 16.28 -13.42
C TRP A 79 5.20 15.25 -12.29
N ARG A 80 4.84 15.73 -11.10
CA ARG A 80 4.58 14.89 -9.93
C ARG A 80 3.11 14.49 -9.90
N LYS A 81 2.85 13.21 -10.13
CA LYS A 81 1.52 12.62 -10.01
C LYS A 81 1.28 12.11 -8.59
N LEU A 82 0.09 12.37 -8.05
CA LEU A 82 -0.37 11.80 -6.78
C LEU A 82 -0.51 10.28 -6.93
N SER A 83 0.03 9.54 -5.98
CA SER A 83 -0.05 8.09 -5.92
C SER A 83 -0.17 7.62 -4.47
N TYR A 84 -0.06 6.32 -4.24
CA TYR A 84 -0.05 5.73 -2.92
C TYR A 84 1.05 4.68 -2.77
N ARG A 85 1.33 4.32 -1.52
CA ARG A 85 2.22 3.23 -1.13
C ARG A 85 1.54 2.40 -0.06
N LEU A 86 1.56 1.07 -0.22
CA LEU A 86 1.18 0.14 0.85
C LEU A 86 2.34 -0.06 1.81
N VAL A 87 2.05 -0.07 3.11
CA VAL A 87 3.05 -0.17 4.16
C VAL A 87 2.70 -1.25 5.19
N LYS A 88 3.73 -1.75 5.88
CA LYS A 88 3.57 -2.64 7.03
C LYS A 88 3.17 -1.84 8.27
N PRO A 89 2.48 -2.45 9.25
CA PRO A 89 2.25 -1.87 10.57
C PRO A 89 3.51 -1.95 11.45
N ILE A 90 4.67 -1.60 10.88
CA ILE A 90 5.99 -1.56 11.50
C ILE A 90 6.61 -0.21 11.11
N PRO A 91 7.30 0.52 12.00
CA PRO A 91 7.95 1.79 11.64
C PRO A 91 8.99 1.64 10.52
N ILE A 92 9.15 2.69 9.71
CA ILE A 92 10.09 2.68 8.58
C ILE A 92 11.56 2.56 9.01
N GLU A 93 11.86 2.94 10.25
CA GLU A 93 13.18 2.81 10.86
C GLU A 93 13.60 1.35 11.03
N ASP A 94 12.61 0.46 11.25
CA ASP A 94 12.83 -0.97 11.47
C ASP A 94 12.77 -1.77 10.15
N ASP A 95 11.91 -1.37 9.21
CA ASP A 95 11.74 -2.03 7.91
C ASP A 95 11.51 -0.99 6.79
N PRO A 96 12.21 -1.05 5.64
CA PRO A 96 12.00 -0.13 4.52
C PRO A 96 10.55 -0.09 3.97
N GLU A 97 9.78 -1.16 4.17
CA GLU A 97 8.36 -1.26 3.82
C GLU A 97 7.43 -0.79 4.95
N GLY A 98 7.99 -0.27 6.04
CA GLY A 98 7.28 0.26 7.19
C GLY A 98 6.61 1.62 6.96
N PHE A 99 5.84 2.04 7.95
CA PHE A 99 5.10 3.30 7.94
C PHE A 99 5.94 4.47 8.46
N ARG A 100 5.67 5.66 7.91
CA ARG A 100 6.23 6.95 8.29
C ARG A 100 5.43 7.59 9.42
N SER A 101 6.10 8.19 10.39
CA SER A 101 5.47 8.65 11.64
C SER A 101 5.89 10.06 12.09
N THR A 102 6.83 10.70 11.39
CA THR A 102 7.44 11.97 11.81
C THR A 102 6.91 13.19 11.07
N GLY A 103 5.76 13.08 10.40
CA GLY A 103 5.13 14.15 9.64
C GLY A 103 5.59 14.26 8.18
N GLU A 104 6.39 13.31 7.69
CA GLU A 104 7.01 13.38 6.36
C GLU A 104 5.97 13.47 5.22
N LEU A 105 4.81 12.81 5.34
CA LEU A 105 3.75 12.90 4.32
C LEU A 105 3.16 14.32 4.25
N PHE A 106 3.13 15.01 5.39
CA PHE A 106 2.64 16.38 5.43
C PHE A 106 3.64 17.32 4.75
N GLU A 107 4.94 17.12 4.96
CA GLU A 107 5.99 17.86 4.27
C GLU A 107 5.96 17.62 2.76
N ASP A 108 5.79 16.36 2.33
CA ASP A 108 5.62 15.99 0.92
C ASP A 108 4.42 16.72 0.28
N LEU A 109 3.31 16.79 1.01
CA LEU A 109 2.10 17.48 0.54
C LEU A 109 2.31 18.99 0.42
N VAL A 110 2.96 19.61 1.42
CA VAL A 110 3.26 21.04 1.42
C VAL A 110 4.22 21.37 0.28
N SER A 111 5.25 20.53 0.06
CA SER A 111 6.18 20.64 -1.07
C SER A 111 5.46 20.59 -2.42
N LEU A 112 4.47 19.70 -2.56
CA LEU A 112 3.68 19.58 -3.78
C LEU A 112 2.73 20.77 -4.01
N GLN A 113 2.11 21.29 -2.97
CA GLN A 113 1.06 22.32 -3.09
C GLN A 113 1.59 23.75 -2.98
N GLY A 114 2.76 23.95 -2.38
CA GLY A 114 3.33 25.27 -2.12
C GLY A 114 2.56 26.10 -1.09
N MET A 115 1.65 25.49 -0.33
CA MET A 115 0.86 26.16 0.70
C MET A 115 0.55 25.24 1.87
N LEU A 116 0.51 25.83 3.06
CA LEU A 116 0.12 25.11 4.27
C LEU A 116 -1.37 24.75 4.24
N PRO A 117 -1.73 23.56 4.73
CA PRO A 117 -3.12 23.18 4.93
C PRO A 117 -3.84 24.16 5.86
N ASN A 118 -4.96 24.68 5.38
CA ASN A 118 -5.87 25.50 6.16
C ASN A 118 -7.08 24.66 6.59
N VAL A 119 -7.65 24.94 7.77
CA VAL A 119 -8.92 24.36 8.24
C VAL A 119 -10.05 24.51 7.21
N HIS A 120 -10.06 25.63 6.46
CA HIS A 120 -11.04 25.85 5.40
C HIS A 120 -10.76 25.04 4.12
N SER A 121 -9.49 24.72 3.84
CA SER A 121 -9.11 23.89 2.70
C SER A 121 -8.98 22.43 3.15
N ARG A 122 -9.92 21.58 2.75
CA ARG A 122 -9.90 20.14 3.08
C ARG A 122 -8.83 19.35 2.31
N THR A 123 -7.67 19.96 2.05
CA THR A 123 -6.67 19.42 1.15
C THR A 123 -5.93 18.23 1.75
N CYS A 124 -5.65 18.22 3.06
CA CYS A 124 -5.13 17.03 3.74
C CYS A 124 -6.11 15.85 3.62
N THR A 125 -7.41 16.08 3.88
CA THR A 125 -8.42 15.03 3.72
C THR A 125 -8.50 14.54 2.28
N ALA A 126 -8.50 15.46 1.31
CA ALA A 126 -8.60 15.12 -0.10
C ALA A 126 -7.37 14.34 -0.60
N LYS A 127 -6.15 14.83 -0.34
CA LYS A 127 -4.92 14.31 -0.93
C LYS A 127 -4.24 13.22 -0.10
N LEU A 128 -4.34 13.25 1.23
CA LEU A 128 -3.70 12.23 2.08
C LEU A 128 -4.63 11.04 2.38
N LYS A 129 -5.95 11.28 2.44
CA LYS A 129 -6.92 10.22 2.77
C LYS A 129 -7.70 9.76 1.55
N LEU A 130 -8.45 10.64 0.89
CA LEU A 130 -9.41 10.23 -0.15
C LEU A 130 -8.75 9.78 -1.46
N TYR A 131 -7.83 10.57 -2.02
CA TYR A 131 -7.18 10.26 -3.30
C TYR A 131 -6.43 8.93 -3.29
N PRO A 132 -5.52 8.68 -2.31
CA PRO A 132 -4.81 7.42 -2.22
C PRO A 132 -5.78 6.24 -2.09
N SER A 133 -6.82 6.39 -1.26
CA SER A 133 -7.84 5.35 -1.06
C SER A 133 -8.59 5.03 -2.35
N HIS A 134 -8.92 6.06 -3.12
CA HIS A 134 -9.62 5.89 -4.40
C HIS A 134 -8.76 5.14 -5.42
N LEU A 135 -7.47 5.51 -5.54
CA LEU A 135 -6.54 4.82 -6.43
C LEU A 135 -6.40 3.34 -6.07
N LEU A 136 -6.19 3.05 -4.78
CA LEU A 136 -6.14 1.67 -4.30
C LEU A 136 -7.42 0.90 -4.62
N LEU A 137 -8.59 1.48 -4.37
CA LEU A 137 -9.86 0.83 -4.65
C LEU A 137 -10.08 0.57 -6.14
N SER A 138 -9.72 1.53 -6.99
CA SER A 138 -9.84 1.38 -8.43
C SER A 138 -8.97 0.23 -8.95
N GLU A 139 -7.77 0.06 -8.40
CA GLU A 139 -6.88 -1.06 -8.74
C GLU A 139 -7.38 -2.38 -8.16
N TRP A 140 -7.78 -2.38 -6.88
CA TRP A 140 -8.29 -3.56 -6.17
C TRP A 140 -9.53 -4.15 -6.84
N LEU A 141 -10.50 -3.31 -7.22
CA LEU A 141 -11.73 -3.74 -7.89
C LEU A 141 -11.57 -3.90 -9.41
N GLY A 142 -10.51 -3.33 -9.99
CA GLY A 142 -10.25 -3.32 -11.43
C GLY A 142 -9.72 -4.65 -11.99
N GLY A 143 -9.42 -5.63 -11.14
CA GLY A 143 -8.94 -6.95 -11.57
C GLY A 143 -7.52 -6.93 -12.17
N THR A 144 -6.75 -5.87 -11.94
CA THR A 144 -5.29 -5.92 -12.13
C THR A 144 -4.69 -6.91 -11.12
N GLU A 145 -3.52 -7.51 -11.40
CA GLU A 145 -2.83 -8.52 -10.55
C GLU A 145 -2.39 -8.00 -9.15
N GLY A 146 -3.06 -6.98 -8.61
CA GLY A 146 -2.75 -6.27 -7.38
C GLY A 146 -2.44 -4.79 -7.64
N PRO A 147 -2.35 -3.99 -6.56
CA PRO A 147 -1.89 -2.60 -6.59
C PRO A 147 -0.55 -2.45 -7.35
N ALA A 148 -0.58 -1.85 -8.55
CA ALA A 148 0.60 -1.64 -9.41
C ALA A 148 1.50 -0.51 -8.90
N HIS A 149 1.00 0.33 -8.00
CA HIS A 149 1.74 1.42 -7.38
C HIS A 149 2.43 0.93 -6.09
N SER A 150 3.58 0.32 -6.35
CA SER A 150 4.56 -0.34 -5.47
C SER A 150 4.78 0.29 -4.07
N GLY A 151 4.23 -0.40 -3.06
CA GLY A 151 5.03 -0.87 -1.93
C GLY A 151 5.13 -2.40 -2.07
N HIS A 152 6.32 -2.98 -1.88
CA HIS A 152 6.59 -4.41 -2.14
C HIS A 152 5.91 -5.39 -1.16
N TYR A 153 4.98 -4.90 -0.33
CA TYR A 153 4.42 -5.67 0.78
C TYR A 153 3.25 -6.59 0.41
N TRP A 154 2.58 -6.37 -0.73
CA TRP A 154 1.49 -7.25 -1.15
C TRP A 154 1.98 -8.28 -2.17
N SER A 155 2.16 -9.52 -1.73
CA SER A 155 2.30 -10.69 -2.62
C SER A 155 0.91 -11.27 -2.86
N VAL A 156 0.50 -11.36 -4.13
CA VAL A 156 -0.60 -12.24 -4.51
C VAL A 156 -0.16 -13.67 -4.20
N SER A 157 -0.90 -14.38 -3.35
CA SER A 157 -0.73 -15.82 -3.24
C SER A 157 -1.16 -16.43 -4.58
N ASP A 158 -0.25 -17.12 -5.26
CA ASP A 158 -0.53 -17.93 -6.45
C ASP A 158 -1.40 -19.15 -6.05
N ASP A 159 -2.66 -18.92 -5.67
CA ASP A 159 -3.64 -19.99 -5.57
C ASP A 159 -4.09 -20.35 -6.99
N GLY A 160 -3.25 -21.20 -7.60
CA GLY A 160 -3.21 -21.57 -9.01
C GLY A 160 -4.56 -22.00 -9.60
N THR A 161 -5.38 -21.04 -9.98
CA THR A 161 -6.57 -21.25 -10.78
C THR A 161 -6.47 -20.44 -12.07
N ARG A 162 -6.25 -21.19 -13.15
CA ARG A 162 -6.05 -20.76 -14.55
C ARG A 162 -7.12 -19.77 -15.04
N GLY A 163 -6.68 -18.69 -15.66
CA GLY A 163 -7.49 -17.88 -16.58
C GLY A 163 -6.57 -17.06 -17.49
N GLY A 164 -6.41 -17.49 -18.75
CA GLY A 164 -5.41 -16.97 -19.67
C GLY A 164 -5.67 -15.53 -20.15
N GLY A 165 -4.61 -14.73 -20.15
CA GLY A 165 -4.54 -13.42 -20.78
C GLY A 165 -3.09 -12.96 -20.89
N SER A 166 -2.36 -13.46 -21.89
CA SER A 166 -0.99 -13.03 -22.14
C SER A 166 -0.95 -11.56 -22.57
N CYS A 167 -0.35 -10.69 -21.77
CA CYS A 167 0.16 -9.40 -22.23
C CYS A 167 1.60 -9.27 -21.73
N GLN A 168 2.55 -9.44 -22.65
CA GLN A 168 3.97 -9.30 -22.32
C GLN A 168 4.30 -7.87 -21.88
N PRO A 169 5.13 -7.68 -20.85
CA PRO A 169 5.59 -6.35 -20.45
C PRO A 169 6.48 -5.76 -21.56
N ARG A 170 6.13 -4.57 -22.04
CA ARG A 170 6.99 -3.80 -22.93
C ARG A 170 8.30 -3.50 -22.20
N SER A 171 9.39 -3.97 -22.79
CA SER A 171 10.75 -3.75 -22.31
C SER A 171 11.09 -2.26 -22.25
N SER A 172 11.62 -1.80 -21.12
CA SER A 172 12.95 -1.18 -21.03
C SER A 172 13.10 -0.41 -19.72
N ARG A 173 13.87 -1.00 -18.80
CA ARG A 173 14.93 -0.37 -18.01
C ARG A 173 15.38 -1.40 -16.97
N LYS A 174 16.62 -1.88 -17.11
CA LYS A 174 17.22 -2.84 -16.18
C LYS A 174 17.36 -2.17 -14.79
N PRO A 175 16.96 -2.80 -13.69
CA PRO A 175 17.33 -2.32 -12.37
C PRO A 175 18.85 -2.49 -12.17
N LEU A 176 19.52 -1.39 -11.81
CA LEU A 176 20.89 -1.40 -11.29
C LEU A 176 20.88 -2.10 -9.93
N CYS A 177 21.25 -3.38 -9.88
CA CYS A 177 22.07 -4.00 -8.82
C CYS A 177 22.26 -5.50 -9.12
N ALA A 178 23.11 -5.84 -10.10
CA ALA A 178 23.60 -7.20 -10.25
C ALA A 178 24.94 -7.31 -9.50
N ARG A 179 24.89 -7.70 -8.22
CA ARG A 179 26.09 -8.07 -7.47
C ARG A 179 26.56 -9.44 -7.98
N THR A 180 27.73 -9.45 -8.59
CA THR A 180 28.47 -10.59 -9.14
C THR A 180 28.54 -11.76 -8.14
N ARG A 181 27.89 -12.89 -8.44
CA ARG A 181 28.24 -14.18 -7.82
C ARG A 181 29.19 -14.93 -8.74
N ASN A 182 30.41 -15.14 -8.25
CA ASN A 182 31.45 -15.90 -8.92
C ASN A 182 30.99 -17.34 -9.19
N ARG A 183 31.29 -17.78 -10.42
CA ARG A 183 31.07 -19.10 -11.01
C ARG A 183 32.00 -20.13 -10.33
N ILE A 184 31.43 -21.11 -9.62
CA ILE A 184 32.16 -22.34 -9.27
C ILE A 184 31.92 -23.36 -10.38
N THR A 185 33.00 -23.73 -11.05
CA THR A 185 33.07 -24.71 -12.15
C THR A 185 32.85 -26.15 -11.66
N ARG A 186 32.01 -26.89 -12.40
CA ARG A 186 31.83 -28.34 -12.27
C ARG A 186 33.12 -29.06 -12.65
N ILE A 187 33.60 -29.97 -11.79
CA ILE A 187 34.59 -30.99 -12.16
C ILE A 187 33.82 -32.22 -12.63
N SER A 188 34.04 -32.58 -13.89
CA SER A 188 33.64 -33.82 -14.54
C SER A 188 34.40 -35.01 -13.95
N ASN A 189 33.76 -36.18 -13.85
CA ASN A 189 34.48 -37.45 -13.76
C ASN A 189 34.05 -38.37 -14.92
N PRO A 190 34.97 -39.09 -15.58
CA PRO A 190 34.70 -39.86 -16.78
C PRO A 190 34.25 -41.29 -16.46
N GLN A 191 33.66 -41.93 -17.47
CA GLN A 191 33.10 -43.28 -17.43
C GLN A 191 34.15 -44.37 -17.16
N GLY A 192 33.70 -45.44 -16.49
CA GLY A 192 34.37 -46.71 -16.26
C GLY A 192 33.49 -47.61 -15.42
#